data_AF-A0A662E861-F1
#
_entry.id   AF-A0A662E861-F1
#
_cell.length_a   1.000
_cell.length_b   1.000
_cell.length_c   1.000
_cell.angle_alpha   90.00
_cell.angle_beta   90.00
_cell.angle_gamma   90.00
#
_symmetry.space_group_name_H-M   'P 1'
#
loop_
_entity.id
_entity.type
_entity.pdbx_description
1 polymer ?
#
loop_
_entity_poly.entity_id
_entity_poly.type
_entity_poly.pdbx_seq_one_letter_code
_entity_poly.pdbx_strand_id
1 'polypeptide(L)'
;MINASVTTNSTAATTAASDVLTDIDVLARQIDRDGFEGTSDDAIDHLLSASRAANGSPVLAEVLTDSTEPSAVRERAFGLLALQILSSIDHSRVTLAA
;
A
#
# COMPACT_ATOMS: atom_id res chain seq x y z
N MET A 1 3.41 -40.03 -5.89
CA MET A 1 3.13 -38.91 -4.94
C MET A 1 3.43 -37.63 -5.71
N ILE A 2 2.39 -36.94 -6.19
CA ILE A 2 2.54 -35.72 -7.01
C ILE A 2 2.19 -34.53 -6.09
N ASN A 3 3.11 -33.59 -5.94
CA ASN A 3 2.95 -32.38 -5.12
C ASN A 3 1.76 -31.56 -5.62
N ALA A 4 0.69 -31.46 -4.83
CA ALA A 4 -0.52 -30.70 -5.12
C ALA A 4 -0.50 -29.26 -4.56
N SER A 5 0.67 -28.72 -4.23
CA SER A 5 0.78 -27.52 -3.37
C SER A 5 1.01 -26.18 -4.10
N VAL A 6 0.99 -26.14 -5.43
CA VAL A 6 1.42 -24.94 -6.20
C VAL A 6 0.26 -24.07 -6.70
N THR A 7 -0.98 -24.56 -6.75
CA THR A 7 -2.04 -23.84 -7.51
C THR A 7 -2.87 -22.84 -6.70
N THR A 8 -2.92 -22.93 -5.36
CA THR A 8 -3.80 -22.04 -4.55
C THR A 8 -3.16 -20.73 -4.12
N ASN A 9 -1.83 -20.66 -4.03
CA ASN A 9 -1.14 -19.46 -3.52
C ASN A 9 -1.10 -18.31 -4.53
N SER A 10 -1.12 -18.63 -5.83
CA SER A 10 -0.96 -17.65 -6.91
C SER A 10 -2.19 -16.76 -7.11
N THR A 11 -3.40 -17.33 -7.00
CA THR A 11 -4.66 -16.59 -7.14
C THR A 11 -4.92 -15.68 -5.94
N ALA A 12 -4.71 -16.17 -4.72
CA ALA A 12 -4.92 -15.38 -3.50
C ALA A 12 -3.96 -14.18 -3.41
N ALA A 13 -2.70 -14.36 -3.80
CA ALA A 13 -1.72 -13.27 -3.86
C ALA A 13 -2.07 -12.22 -4.93
N THR A 14 -2.60 -12.65 -6.07
CA THR A 14 -3.02 -11.74 -7.15
C THR A 14 -4.26 -10.92 -6.74
N THR A 15 -5.24 -11.54 -6.07
CA THR A 15 -6.42 -10.84 -5.54
C THR A 15 -6.02 -9.81 -4.48
N ALA A 16 -5.22 -10.21 -3.49
CA ALA A 16 -4.76 -9.30 -2.44
C ALA A 16 -3.97 -8.11 -2.99
N ALA A 17 -3.12 -8.31 -4.00
CA ALA A 17 -2.43 -7.22 -4.68
C ALA A 17 -3.39 -6.27 -5.40
N SER A 18 -4.45 -6.80 -6.02
CA SER A 18 -5.47 -6.00 -6.71
C SER A 18 -6.33 -5.19 -5.73
N ASP A 19 -6.59 -5.73 -4.54
CA ASP A 19 -7.29 -5.02 -3.47
C ASP A 19 -6.44 -3.85 -2.95
N VAL A 20 -5.15 -4.08 -2.67
CA VAL A 20 -4.23 -3.01 -2.26
C VAL A 20 -4.13 -1.88 -3.29
N LEU A 21 -4.13 -2.20 -4.58
CA LEU A 21 -4.14 -1.19 -5.66
C LEU A 21 -5.41 -0.33 -5.63
N THR A 22 -6.56 -0.96 -5.36
CA THR A 22 -7.85 -0.28 -5.27
C THR A 22 -7.89 0.61 -4.04
N ASP A 23 -7.40 0.13 -2.91
CA ASP A 23 -7.35 0.90 -1.65
C ASP A 23 -6.46 2.14 -1.79
N ILE A 24 -5.29 2.02 -2.42
CA ILE A 24 -4.39 3.16 -2.67
C ILE A 24 -5.06 4.22 -3.55
N ASP A 25 -5.77 3.82 -4.62
CA ASP A 25 -6.47 4.75 -5.52
C ASP A 25 -7.66 5.44 -4.82
N VAL A 26 -8.44 4.69 -4.05
CA VAL A 26 -9.54 5.26 -3.23
C VAL A 26 -8.99 6.28 -2.23
N LEU A 27 -7.92 5.93 -1.53
CA LEU A 27 -7.28 6.79 -0.54
C LEU A 27 -6.69 8.05 -1.18
N ALA A 28 -6.04 7.93 -2.34
CA ALA A 28 -5.52 9.08 -3.08
C ALA A 28 -6.64 10.07 -3.46
N ARG A 29 -7.79 9.56 -3.93
CA ARG A 29 -8.95 10.39 -4.28
C ARG A 29 -9.60 11.04 -3.06
N GLN A 30 -9.57 10.39 -1.91
CA GLN A 30 -10.09 10.94 -0.67
C GLN A 30 -9.18 12.07 -0.15
N ILE A 31 -7.87 11.86 -0.15
CA ILE A 31 -6.89 12.89 0.21
C ILE A 31 -6.98 14.08 -0.74
N ASP A 32 -7.08 13.87 -2.06
CA ASP A 32 -7.22 14.95 -3.05
C ASP A 32 -8.49 15.80 -2.84
N ARG A 33 -9.60 15.16 -2.44
CA ARG A 33 -10.88 15.83 -2.24
C ARG A 33 -10.99 16.53 -0.90
N ASP A 34 -10.63 15.82 0.17
CA ASP A 34 -10.99 16.16 1.55
C ASP A 34 -9.75 16.46 2.43
N GLY A 35 -8.54 16.32 1.87
CA GLY A 35 -7.30 16.39 2.63
C GLY A 35 -7.08 15.16 3.51
N PHE A 36 -5.98 15.17 4.27
CA PHE A 36 -5.72 14.10 5.24
C PHE A 36 -6.67 14.14 6.43
N GLU A 37 -7.18 15.31 6.78
CA GLU A 37 -8.10 15.52 7.90
C GLU A 37 -9.48 14.88 7.64
N GLY A 38 -9.86 14.75 6.36
CA GLY A 38 -11.07 14.04 5.95
C GLY A 38 -10.87 12.56 5.65
N THR A 39 -9.65 12.05 5.83
CA THR A 39 -9.29 10.65 5.57
C THR A 39 -9.53 9.80 6.82
N SER A 40 -10.08 8.58 6.65
CA SER A 40 -10.33 7.71 7.80
C SER A 40 -9.04 7.08 8.32
N ASP A 41 -8.92 6.99 9.65
CA ASP A 41 -7.80 6.31 10.32
C ASP A 41 -7.66 4.85 9.85
N ASP A 42 -8.79 4.16 9.66
CA ASP A 42 -8.81 2.80 9.13
C ASP A 42 -8.10 2.69 7.75
N ALA A 43 -8.32 3.66 6.85
CA ALA A 43 -7.69 3.64 5.53
C ALA A 43 -6.18 3.90 5.61
N ILE A 44 -5.77 4.79 6.53
CA ILE A 44 -4.36 5.03 6.84
C ILE A 44 -3.73 3.74 7.40
N ASP A 45 -4.37 3.07 8.34
CA ASP A 45 -3.89 1.83 8.95
C ASP A 45 -3.74 0.70 7.93
N HIS A 46 -4.69 0.57 6.99
CA HIS A 46 -4.60 -0.36 5.88
C HIS A 46 -3.37 -0.08 4.99
N LEU A 47 -3.13 1.19 4.63
CA LEU A 47 -1.95 1.58 3.86
C LEU A 47 -0.65 1.28 4.63
N LEU A 48 -0.61 1.56 5.93
CA LEU A 48 0.56 1.28 6.78
C LEU A 48 0.83 -0.23 6.88
N SER A 49 -0.22 -1.05 6.95
CA SER A 49 -0.10 -2.50 6.91
C SER A 49 0.50 -2.98 5.59
N ALA A 50 -0.02 -2.47 4.46
CA ALA A 50 0.51 -2.77 3.12
C ALA A 50 1.96 -2.32 2.94
N SER A 51 2.32 -1.14 3.45
CA SER A 51 3.69 -0.62 3.46
C SER A 51 4.64 -1.55 4.21
N ARG A 52 4.26 -2.01 5.42
CA ARG A 52 5.07 -2.94 6.21
C ARG A 52 5.32 -4.26 5.45
N ALA A 53 4.28 -4.80 4.81
CA ALA A 53 4.41 -6.00 3.98
C ALA A 53 5.35 -5.81 2.78
N ALA A 54 5.41 -4.58 2.24
CA ALA A 54 6.27 -4.19 1.14
C ALA A 54 7.69 -3.73 1.57
N ASN A 55 8.06 -3.85 2.85
CA ASN A 55 9.29 -3.25 3.41
C ASN A 55 9.41 -1.74 3.11
N GLY A 56 8.29 -1.02 3.15
CA GLY A 56 8.24 0.42 2.97
C GLY A 56 8.96 1.19 4.09
N SER A 57 9.28 2.45 3.81
CA SER A 57 10.08 3.27 4.72
C SER A 57 9.35 3.56 6.04
N PRO A 58 9.92 3.22 7.21
CA PRO A 58 9.32 3.55 8.51
C PRO A 58 9.25 5.06 8.75
N VAL A 59 10.23 5.82 8.24
CA VAL A 59 10.24 7.29 8.36
C VAL A 59 9.06 7.91 7.61
N LEU A 60 8.74 7.41 6.42
CA LEU A 60 7.58 7.92 5.68
C LEU A 60 6.27 7.56 6.37
N ALA A 61 6.20 6.38 7.00
CA ALA A 61 5.04 5.96 7.79
C ALA A 61 4.84 6.87 9.01
N GLU A 62 5.91 7.22 9.72
CA GLU A 62 5.86 8.17 10.85
C GLU A 62 5.37 9.55 10.38
N VAL A 63 5.98 10.11 9.32
CA VAL A 63 5.59 11.41 8.75
C VAL A 63 4.12 11.42 8.32
N LEU A 64 3.61 10.33 7.72
CA LEU A 64 2.22 10.22 7.31
C LEU A 64 1.24 10.38 8.48
N THR A 65 1.57 9.79 9.63
CA THR A 65 0.74 9.77 10.84
C THR A 65 0.94 10.95 11.77
N ASP A 66 1.98 11.74 11.57
CA ASP A 66 2.26 12.90 12.40
C ASP A 66 1.33 14.07 12.03
N SER A 67 0.37 14.36 12.89
CA SER A 67 -0.58 15.47 12.70
C SER A 67 0.06 16.86 12.86
N THR A 68 1.30 16.94 13.34
CA THR A 68 2.04 18.20 13.45
C THR A 68 2.79 18.55 12.16
N GLU A 69 2.96 17.59 11.25
CA GLU A 69 3.55 17.81 9.94
C GLU A 69 2.58 18.57 9.01
N PRO A 70 3.08 19.47 8.15
CA PRO A 70 2.26 20.14 7.16
C PRO A 70 1.55 19.15 6.22
N SER A 71 0.31 19.46 5.80
CA SER A 71 -0.48 18.58 4.91
C SER A 71 0.29 18.15 3.66
N ALA A 72 0.95 19.09 2.98
CA ALA A 72 1.75 18.82 1.79
C ALA A 72 2.92 17.84 2.06
N VAL A 73 3.48 17.83 3.28
CA VAL A 73 4.54 16.88 3.67
C VAL A 73 3.95 15.48 3.85
N ARG A 74 2.77 15.38 4.48
CA ARG A 74 2.03 14.12 4.66
C ARG A 74 1.57 13.52 3.33
N GLU A 75 1.06 14.35 2.41
CA GLU A 75 0.71 13.97 1.03
C GLU A 75 1.90 13.44 0.25
N ARG A 76 3.05 14.10 0.38
CA ARG A 76 4.28 13.64 -0.25
C ARG A 76 4.74 12.30 0.35
N ALA A 77 4.63 12.12 1.67
CA ALA A 77 4.95 10.87 2.33
C ALA A 77 4.04 9.73 1.84
N PHE A 78 2.75 9.99 1.69
CA PHE A 78 1.78 9.08 1.09
C PHE A 78 2.17 8.67 -0.32
N GLY A 79 2.43 9.62 -1.21
CA GLY A 79 2.79 9.32 -2.61
C GLY A 79 4.05 8.45 -2.70
N LEU A 80 5.05 8.71 -1.86
CA LEU A 80 6.28 7.92 -1.81
C LEU A 80 6.04 6.50 -1.25
N LEU A 81 5.22 6.36 -0.21
CA LEU A 81 4.83 5.06 0.33
C LEU A 81 4.04 4.23 -0.68
N ALA A 82 3.06 4.86 -1.35
CA ALA A 82 2.28 4.22 -2.39
C ALA A 82 3.20 3.68 -3.50
N LEU A 83 4.16 4.47 -3.98
CA LEU A 83 5.14 4.03 -4.99
C LEU A 83 5.98 2.84 -4.52
N GLN A 84 6.39 2.79 -3.25
CA GLN A 84 7.13 1.65 -2.69
C GLN A 84 6.29 0.38 -2.68
N ILE A 85 5.02 0.48 -2.27
CA ILE A 85 4.07 -0.64 -2.28
C ILE A 85 3.85 -1.14 -3.71
N LEU A 86 3.57 -0.22 -4.65
CA LEU A 86 3.36 -0.54 -6.07
C LEU A 86 4.57 -1.24 -6.68
N SER A 87 5.78 -0.76 -6.39
CA SER A 87 7.01 -1.37 -6.88
C SER A 87 7.23 -2.77 -6.30
N SER A 88 6.92 -2.99 -5.02
CA SER A 88 7.00 -4.32 -4.39
C SER A 88 6.01 -5.30 -5.00
N ILE A 89 4.78 -4.87 -5.29
CA ILE A 89 3.76 -5.68 -5.97
C ILE A 89 4.26 -6.09 -7.36
N ASP A 90 4.76 -5.13 -8.14
CA ASP A 90 5.24 -5.41 -9.51
C ASP A 90 6.42 -6.39 -9.50
N HIS A 91 7.37 -6.21 -8.60
CA HIS A 91 8.51 -7.12 -8.43
C HIS A 91 8.07 -8.55 -8.06
N SER A 92 7.07 -8.66 -7.19
CA SER A 92 6.52 -9.95 -6.76
C SER A 92 5.82 -10.68 -7.92
N ARG A 93 5.15 -9.95 -8.81
CA ARG A 93 4.50 -10.51 -10.01
C ARG A 93 5.51 -11.00 -11.04
N VAL A 94 6.60 -10.26 -11.26
CA VAL A 94 7.69 -10.68 -12.16
C VAL A 94 8.36 -11.96 -11.64
N THR A 95 8.61 -12.04 -10.34
CA THR A 95 9.23 -13.23 -9.71
C THR A 95 8.35 -14.48 -9.82
N LEU A 96 7.03 -14.33 -9.82
CA LEU A 96 6.08 -15.44 -9.91
C LEU A 96 5.88 -15.98 -11.35
N ALA A 97 6.23 -15.17 -12.36
CA ALA A 97 6.07 -15.51 -13.77
C ALA A 97 7.35 -16.09 -14.41
N ALA A 98 8.49 -16.06 -13.71
CA ALA A 98 9.79 -16.57 -14.14
C ALA A 98 10.04 -18.00 -13.65
#